data_AF-A0A2V8KID8-F1
#
_entry.id   AF-A0A2V8KID8-F1
#
_cell.length_a   1.000
_cell.length_b   1.000
_cell.length_c   1.000
_cell.angle_alpha   90.00
_cell.angle_beta   90.00
_cell.angle_gamma   90.00
#
_symmetry.space_group_name_H-M   'P 1'
#
loop_
_entity.id
_entity.type
_entity.pdbx_description
1 polymer ?
#
loop_
_entity_poly.entity_id
_entity_poly.type
_entity_poly.pdbx_seq_one_letter_code
_entity_poly.pdbx_strand_id
1 'polypeptide(L)' 'MEARGTDAEVNWMVNGRFIGRQDATQPRTVEFAEAGRYDITAFDNYGRYDRISVSVQLSRCLR' A
#
# COMPACT_ATOMS: atom_id res chain seq x y z
N MET A 1 7.00 -9.48 -8.69
CA MET A 1 7.48 -8.09 -8.80
C MET A 1 8.27 -7.82 -7.54
N GLU A 2 9.56 -7.52 -7.68
CA GLU A 2 10.47 -7.29 -6.55
C GLU A 2 11.00 -5.86 -6.70
N ALA A 3 10.53 -4.94 -5.87
CA ALA A 3 11.20 -3.65 -5.69
C ALA A 3 12.51 -3.95 -4.96
N ARG A 4 13.62 -4.08 -5.69
CA ARG A 4 14.95 -4.29 -5.10
C ARG A 4 15.42 -2.98 -4.48
N GLY A 5 15.08 -2.79 -3.21
CA GLY A 5 15.50 -1.65 -2.40
C GLY A 5 16.97 -1.76 -2.01
N THR A 6 17.81 -0.99 -2.69
CA THR A 6 18.92 -0.26 -2.05
C THR A 6 18.34 0.60 -0.90
N ASP A 7 19.11 0.92 0.14
CA ASP A 7 18.85 1.75 1.34
C ASP A 7 17.96 3.01 1.16
N ALA A 8 16.73 2.84 0.67
CA ALA A 8 15.89 3.91 0.16
C ALA A 8 14.58 3.93 0.95
N GLU A 9 14.22 5.12 1.41
CA GLU A 9 12.92 5.36 2.03
C GLU A 9 11.79 5.23 0.98
N VAL A 10 10.72 4.51 1.35
CA VAL A 10 9.51 4.34 0.54
C VAL A 10 8.38 5.14 1.15
N ASN A 11 7.72 5.93 0.32
CA ASN A 11 6.53 6.69 0.65
C ASN A 11 5.28 5.88 0.27
N TRP A 12 4.27 5.87 1.13
CA TRP A 12 3.05 5.08 0.94
C TRP A 12 1.81 5.96 0.82
N MET A 13 0.94 5.61 -0.12
CA MET A 13 -0.40 6.18 -0.27
C MET A 13 -1.48 5.10 -0.32
N VAL A 14 -2.65 5.42 0.21
CA VAL A 14 -3.89 4.65 0.05
C VAL A 14 -4.96 5.56 -0.55
N ASN A 15 -5.52 5.18 -1.69
CA ASN A 15 -6.49 5.99 -2.45
C ASN A 15 -5.99 7.42 -2.71
N GLY A 16 -4.69 7.56 -2.99
CA GLY A 16 -4.04 8.86 -3.22
C GLY A 16 -3.74 9.68 -1.95
N ARG A 17 -4.12 9.21 -0.76
CA ARG A 17 -3.79 9.85 0.52
C ARG A 17 -2.47 9.32 1.06
N PHE A 18 -1.52 10.20 1.35
CA PHE A 18 -0.26 9.84 1.99
C PHE A 18 -0.50 9.30 3.41
N ILE A 19 0.07 8.14 3.72
CA ILE A 19 -0.07 7.46 5.01
C ILE A 19 1.25 7.31 5.76
N GLY A 20 2.38 7.63 5.14
CA GLY A 20 3.67 7.70 5.81
C GLY A 20 4.84 7.25 4.95
N ARG A 21 6.03 7.38 5.54
CA ARG A 21 7.32 6.98 4.98
C ARG A 21 7.94 5.93 5.88
N GLN A 22 8.63 4.96 5.29
CA GLN A 22 9.39 3.94 6.02
C GLN A 22 10.57 3.42 5.20
N ASP A 23 11.51 2.78 5.86
CA ASP A 23 12.59 2.05 5.19
C ASP A 23 12.04 0.93 4.28
N ALA A 24 12.64 0.73 3.10
CA ALA A 24 12.19 -0.27 2.12
C ALA A 24 12.20 -1.72 2.64
N THR A 25 13.01 -2.03 3.66
CA THR A 25 13.09 -3.37 4.24
C THR A 25 11.98 -3.65 5.26
N GLN A 26 11.26 -2.62 5.70
CA GLN A 26 10.18 -2.76 6.66
C GLN A 26 8.83 -2.90 5.95
N PRO A 27 7.96 -3.83 6.37
CA PRO A 27 6.62 -3.96 5.79
C PRO A 27 5.70 -2.83 6.25
N ARG A 28 4.76 -2.42 5.40
CA ARG A 28 3.68 -1.48 5.78
C ARG A 28 2.39 -2.23 6.06
N THR A 29 1.83 -2.02 7.25
CA THR A 29 0.46 -2.46 7.57
C THR A 29 -0.54 -1.37 7.20
N VAL A 30 -1.63 -1.77 6.53
CA VAL A 30 -2.78 -0.92 6.18
C VAL A 30 -4.05 -1.61 6.67
N GLU A 31 -4.84 -0.90 7.46
CA GLU A 31 -6.16 -1.36 7.89
C GLU A 31 -7.23 -0.80 6.97
N PHE A 32 -8.17 -1.66 6.56
CA PHE A 32 -9.29 -1.28 5.70
C PHE A 32 -10.56 -1.26 6.54
N ALA A 33 -11.05 -0.06 6.86
CA ALA A 33 -12.21 0.11 7.74
C ALA A 33 -13.53 -0.30 7.06
N GLU A 34 -13.61 -0.16 5.74
CA GLU A 34 -14.83 -0.39 4.97
C GLU A 34 -14.57 -1.38 3.82
N ALA A 35 -15.60 -2.11 3.40
CA ALA A 35 -15.53 -2.84 2.15
C ALA A 35 -15.49 -1.88 0.96
N GLY A 36 -14.75 -2.25 -0.08
CA GLY A 36 -14.54 -1.41 -1.25
C GLY A 36 -13.23 -1.71 -1.94
N ARG A 37 -12.97 -0.97 -3.02
CA ARG A 37 -11.69 -1.02 -3.73
C ARG A 37 -10.71 -0.03 -3.09
N TYR A 38 -9.49 -0.49 -2.87
CA TYR A 38 -8.38 0.31 -2.39
C TYR A 38 -7.22 0.25 -3.35
N ASP A 39 -6.62 1.40 -3.61
CA ASP A 39 -5.39 1.54 -4.37
C ASP A 39 -4.24 1.89 -3.45
N ILE A 40 -3.25 1.01 -3.41
CA ILE A 40 -2.07 1.15 -2.56
C ILE A 40 -0.91 1.48 -3.49
N THR A 41 -0.29 2.65 -3.27
CA THR A 41 0.85 3.12 -4.07
C THR A 41 2.07 3.25 -3.18
N ALA A 42 3.17 2.65 -3.61
CA ALA A 42 4.49 2.81 -3.01
C ALA A 42 5.37 3.58 -3.99
N PHE A 43 6.09 4.59 -3.52
CA PHE A 43 6.94 5.42 -4.39
C PHE A 43 8.19 5.94 -3.67
N ASP A 44 9.27 6.10 -4.42
CA ASP A 44 10.50 6.72 -3.94
C ASP A 44 10.55 8.23 -4.23
N ASN A 45 11.58 8.90 -3.72
CA ASN A 45 11.77 10.34 -3.92
C ASN A 45 12.16 10.73 -5.36
N TYR A 46 12.44 9.74 -6.23
CA TYR A 46 12.76 9.93 -7.64
C TYR A 46 11.53 9.72 -8.55
N GLY A 47 10.36 9.51 -7.96
CA GLY A 47 9.10 9.32 -8.67
C GLY A 47 8.92 7.93 -9.27
N ARG A 48 9.78 6.95 -8.94
CA ARG A 48 9.52 5.55 -9.28
C ARG A 48 8.44 5.04 -8.35
N TYR A 49 7.46 4.35 -8.91
CA TYR A 49 6.34 3.85 -8.12
C TYR A 49 5.82 2.51 -8.62
N ASP A 50 5.17 1.79 -7.72
CA ASP A 50 4.32 0.65 -8.03
C ASP A 50 2.95 0.87 -7.36
N ARG A 51 1.90 0.29 -7.95
CA ARG A 51 0.54 0.37 -7.45
C ARG A 51 -0.14 -0.97 -7.58
N ILE A 52 -0.74 -1.41 -6.48
CA ILE A 52 -1.67 -2.54 -6.47
C ILE A 52 -3.08 -2.04 -6.16
N SER A 53 -4.08 -2.71 -6.74
CA SER A 53 -5.47 -2.54 -6.36
C SER A 53 -5.94 -3.79 -5.62
N VAL A 54 -6.59 -3.61 -4.48
CA VAL A 54 -7.23 -4.69 -3.72
C VAL A 54 -8.71 -4.38 -3.55
N SER A 55 -9.53 -5.42 -3.50
CA SER A 55 -10.97 -5.31 -3.18
C SER A 55 -11.23 -5.99 -1.85
N VAL A 56 -11.68 -5.21 -0.86
CA VAL A 56 -12.09 -5.71 0.45
C VAL A 56 -13.58 -5.96 0.41
N GLN A 57 -14.00 -7.16 0.80
CA GLN A 57 -15.41 -7.55 0.82
C GLN A 57 -15.79 -7.90 2.26
N LEU A 58 -17.00 -7.50 2.67
CA LEU A 58 -17.58 -8.01 3.91
C LEU A 58 -17.86 -9.50 3.71
N SER A 59 -17.22 -10.33 4.54
CA SER A 59 -17.57 -11.75 4.59
C SER A 59 -19.02 -11.87 5.05
N ARG A 60 -19.91 -12.36 4.17
CA ARG A 60 -21.20 -12.88 4.63
C ARG A 60 -20.92 -14.16 5.41
N CYS A 61 -21.08 -14.11 6.72
CA CYS A 61 -21.20 -15.33 7.50
C CYS A 61 -22.52 -15.99 7.09
N LEU A 62 -22.44 -17.08 6.33
CA LEU A 62 -23.61 -17.93 6.06
C LEU A 62 -23.99 -18.59 7.39
N ARG A 63 -25.20 -18.31 7.84
CA ARG A 63 -25.78 -18.82 9.07
C ARG A 63 -26.56 -20.09 8.81
#